data_AF-A0AAD4QV04-F1
#
_entry.id   AF-A0AAD4QV04-F1
#
_cell.length_a   1.000
_cell.length_b   1.000
_cell.length_c   1.000
_cell.angle_alpha   90.00
_cell.angle_beta   90.00
_cell.angle_gamma   90.00
#
_symmetry.space_group_name_H-M   'P 1'
#
loop_
_entity.id
_entity.type
_entity.pdbx_description
1 polymer ?
#
loop_
_entity_poly.entity_id
_entity_poly.type
_entity_poly.pdbx_seq_one_letter_code
_entity_poly.pdbx_strand_id
1 'polypeptide(L)'
;MDLNLSLSDIYHPAIVTYYNYSLLLSFCLTTIILIPAIYVVLTQSKKAQMFKYLLLNQLLWSYLFCAIFVLEGNVPLFPIPGIYFSSIMKWFPEKMNIVLPIHLFISVGHTQSYFLACLYKVSYASAFNKLQFWFEDPRKLEAIVGGLLIIFSTIIVGPFLFYNYDVLQLRQVLLDEYPLLHQLIVHEPSVIASPVMTFPRNCTILTVALTAYGLYIPLTFISGFSIYLIFLRQAFLVKDFMNDKTYHNYLVVVHAKSVQICSVSLFLFIPFLIQFIVFSARLRHASLIALLAHFPASYHLFVEIIALFYFVRPYREFFMKTMGKIRMKVTTKSESESQQMPTLKPTLESS
;
A
#
# COMPACT_ATOMS: atom_id res chain seq x y z
N MET A 1 -12.58 -30.89 -9.08
CA MET A 1 -11.28 -31.55 -8.86
C MET A 1 -11.06 -31.51 -7.36
N ASP A 2 -11.28 -32.64 -6.70
CA ASP A 2 -11.19 -32.72 -5.25
C ASP A 2 -9.72 -32.93 -4.91
N LEU A 3 -9.07 -31.87 -4.43
CA LEU A 3 -7.69 -31.93 -3.97
C LEU A 3 -7.70 -32.63 -2.61
N ASN A 4 -6.99 -33.74 -2.49
CA ASN A 4 -6.73 -34.38 -1.20
C ASN A 4 -5.72 -33.52 -0.43
N LEU A 5 -6.20 -32.44 0.19
CA LEU A 5 -5.41 -31.45 0.92
C LEU A 5 -5.10 -31.94 2.34
N SER A 6 -3.87 -31.70 2.80
CA SER A 6 -3.51 -31.84 4.22
C SER A 6 -3.48 -30.48 4.92
N LEU A 7 -3.49 -30.47 6.26
CA LEU A 7 -3.39 -29.23 7.05
C LEU A 7 -2.09 -28.45 6.72
N SER A 8 -1.01 -29.17 6.44
CA SER A 8 0.28 -28.60 6.04
C SER A 8 0.27 -27.98 4.64
N ASP A 9 -0.74 -28.25 3.80
CA ASP A 9 -0.89 -27.60 2.49
C ASP A 9 -1.57 -26.23 2.62
N ILE A 10 -2.37 -26.02 3.67
CA ILE A 10 -3.21 -24.82 3.87
C ILE A 10 -2.69 -23.86 4.95
N TYR A 11 -1.96 -24.36 5.95
CA TYR A 11 -1.49 -23.56 7.09
C TYR A 11 -0.03 -23.85 7.43
N HIS A 12 0.76 -22.78 7.54
CA HIS A 12 2.20 -22.82 7.79
C HIS A 12 2.57 -21.91 8.99
N PRO A 13 2.50 -22.40 10.24
CA PRO A 13 2.60 -21.56 11.44
C PRO A 13 3.91 -20.77 11.53
N ALA A 14 5.03 -21.38 11.13
CA ALA A 14 6.33 -20.70 11.10
C ALA A 14 6.31 -19.50 10.13
N ILE A 15 5.77 -19.69 8.93
CA ILE A 15 5.74 -18.66 7.89
C ILE A 15 4.75 -17.56 8.25
N VAL A 16 3.61 -17.92 8.86
CA VAL A 16 2.64 -16.96 9.40
C VAL A 16 3.29 -16.08 10.47
N THR A 17 4.10 -16.66 11.35
CA THR A 17 4.86 -15.91 12.35
C THR A 17 5.84 -14.93 11.70
N TYR A 18 6.62 -15.40 10.71
CA TYR A 18 7.54 -14.53 9.96
C TYR A 18 6.81 -13.41 9.20
N TYR A 19 5.64 -13.72 8.61
CA TYR A 19 4.81 -12.75 7.93
C TYR A 19 4.34 -11.65 8.88
N ASN A 20 3.87 -12.01 10.08
CA ASN A 20 3.43 -11.02 11.07
C ASN A 20 4.60 -10.11 11.52
N TYR A 21 5.79 -10.68 11.75
CA TYR A 21 6.98 -9.87 12.03
C TYR A 21 7.35 -8.95 10.86
N SER A 22 7.24 -9.44 9.62
CA SER A 22 7.49 -8.63 8.43
C SER A 22 6.49 -7.49 8.29
N LEU A 23 5.19 -7.72 8.54
CA LEU A 23 4.16 -6.68 8.57
C LEU A 23 4.51 -5.59 9.59
N LEU A 24 4.78 -5.97 10.84
CA LEU A 24 5.15 -5.02 11.90
C LEU A 24 6.43 -4.25 11.56
N LEU A 25 7.46 -4.94 11.07
CA LEU A 25 8.71 -4.31 10.66
C LEU A 25 8.48 -3.30 9.52
N SER A 26 7.74 -3.70 8.48
CA SER A 26 7.43 -2.84 7.34
C SER A 26 6.66 -1.58 7.79
N PHE A 27 5.71 -1.73 8.73
CA PHE A 27 4.93 -0.63 9.27
C PHE A 27 5.78 0.33 10.11
N CYS A 28 6.64 -0.20 10.98
CA CYS A 28 7.58 0.61 11.77
C CYS A 28 8.54 1.40 10.87
N LEU A 29 9.16 0.75 9.88
CA LEU A 29 10.04 1.40 8.91
C LEU A 29 9.29 2.49 8.13
N THR A 30 8.08 2.20 7.69
CA THR A 30 7.20 3.14 7.00
C THR A 30 6.88 4.35 7.88
N THR A 31 6.53 4.14 9.14
CA THR A 31 6.19 5.21 10.09
C THR A 31 7.39 6.14 10.31
N ILE A 32 8.57 5.55 10.53
CA ILE A 32 9.82 6.30 10.74
C ILE A 32 10.16 7.17 9.53
N ILE A 33 10.01 6.65 8.30
CA ILE A 33 10.35 7.39 7.07
C ILE A 33 9.24 8.35 6.62
N LEU A 34 7.99 8.12 7.04
CA LEU A 34 6.85 8.98 6.70
C LEU A 34 6.94 10.36 7.37
N ILE A 35 7.37 10.42 8.63
CA ILE A 35 7.51 11.69 9.38
C ILE A 35 8.41 12.69 8.63
N PRO A 36 9.67 12.36 8.26
CA PRO A 36 10.50 13.26 7.49
C PRO A 36 9.93 13.51 6.08
N ALA A 37 9.20 12.55 5.48
CA ALA A 37 8.59 12.75 4.17
C ALA A 37 7.53 13.86 4.22
N ILE A 38 6.62 13.80 5.19
CA ILE A 38 5.60 14.84 5.42
C ILE A 38 6.27 16.19 5.68
N TYR A 39 7.29 16.24 6.54
CA TYR A 39 8.03 17.47 6.83
C TYR A 39 8.65 18.08 5.57
N VAL A 40 9.29 17.26 4.74
CA VAL A 40 9.92 17.69 3.49
C VAL A 40 8.89 18.18 2.48
N VAL A 41 7.77 17.46 2.32
CA VAL A 41 6.67 17.88 1.45
C VAL A 41 6.13 19.24 1.88
N LEU A 42 5.92 19.45 3.19
CA LEU A 42 5.42 20.71 3.74
C LEU A 42 6.39 21.88 3.54
N THR A 43 7.70 21.65 3.69
CA THR A 43 8.71 22.72 3.68
C THR A 43 9.27 23.05 2.29
N GLN A 44 9.41 22.06 1.40
CA GLN A 44 10.09 22.22 0.11
C GLN A 44 9.14 22.52 -1.06
N SER A 45 7.83 22.29 -0.92
CA SER A 45 6.85 22.42 -2.01
C SER A 45 6.27 23.84 -2.19
N LYS A 46 7.07 24.89 -1.97
CA LYS A 46 6.57 26.29 -1.92
C LYS A 46 5.92 26.78 -3.22
N LYS A 47 6.39 26.30 -4.38
CA LYS A 47 5.93 26.74 -5.71
C LYS A 47 4.72 25.96 -6.25
N ALA A 48 4.33 24.87 -5.60
CA ALA A 48 3.26 23.99 -6.06
C ALA A 48 2.33 23.61 -4.89
N GLN A 49 1.61 24.61 -4.37
CA GLN A 49 0.78 24.45 -3.17
C GLN A 49 -0.31 23.38 -3.36
N MET A 50 -0.99 23.32 -4.50
CA MET A 50 -2.00 22.28 -4.76
C MET A 50 -1.38 20.88 -4.83
N PHE A 51 -0.24 20.75 -5.51
CA PHE A 51 0.47 19.48 -5.59
C PHE A 51 0.90 18.96 -4.21
N LYS A 52 1.30 19.86 -3.31
CA LYS A 52 1.63 19.53 -1.92
C LYS A 52 0.44 18.86 -1.21
N TYR A 53 -0.77 19.40 -1.33
CA TYR A 53 -1.97 18.81 -0.70
C TYR A 53 -2.34 17.45 -1.30
N LEU A 54 -2.25 17.30 -2.61
CA LEU A 54 -2.47 16.01 -3.26
C LEU A 54 -1.45 14.94 -2.82
N LEU A 55 -0.18 15.32 -2.67
CA LEU A 55 0.86 14.42 -2.19
C LEU A 55 0.66 14.03 -0.72
N LEU A 56 0.24 14.97 0.13
CA LEU A 56 -0.11 14.66 1.53
C LEU A 56 -1.34 13.76 1.62
N ASN A 57 -2.36 14.00 0.80
CA ASN A 57 -3.54 13.14 0.71
C ASN A 57 -3.13 11.72 0.28
N GLN A 58 -2.27 11.58 -0.73
CA GLN A 58 -1.72 10.28 -1.14
C GLN A 58 -0.98 9.58 -0.01
N LEU A 59 -0.05 10.27 0.67
CA LEU A 59 0.70 9.70 1.79
C LEU A 59 -0.21 9.28 2.96
N LEU A 60 -1.24 10.07 3.28
CA LEU A 60 -2.21 9.75 4.32
C LEU A 60 -2.97 8.46 3.99
N TRP A 61 -3.57 8.37 2.80
CA TRP A 61 -4.34 7.20 2.40
C TRP A 61 -3.47 5.95 2.26
N SER A 62 -2.25 6.06 1.71
CA SER A 62 -1.31 4.93 1.68
C SER A 62 -0.96 4.47 3.09
N TYR A 63 -0.74 5.40 4.02
CA TYR A 63 -0.41 5.04 5.41
C TYR A 63 -1.58 4.35 6.11
N LEU A 64 -2.81 4.86 5.95
CA LEU A 64 -4.02 4.21 6.44
C LEU A 64 -4.19 2.81 5.84
N PHE A 65 -3.87 2.65 4.55
CA PHE A 65 -3.90 1.36 3.87
C PHE A 65 -2.87 0.37 4.45
N CYS A 66 -1.64 0.80 4.73
CA CYS A 66 -0.68 -0.02 5.47
C CYS A 66 -1.15 -0.34 6.89
N ALA A 67 -1.75 0.63 7.59
CA ALA A 67 -2.22 0.44 8.95
C ALA A 67 -3.32 -0.63 9.01
N ILE A 68 -4.34 -0.55 8.15
CA ILE A 68 -5.41 -1.56 8.14
C ILE A 68 -4.87 -2.96 7.77
N PHE A 69 -3.92 -3.03 6.83
CA PHE A 69 -3.27 -4.29 6.45
C PHE A 69 -2.54 -4.96 7.62
N VAL A 70 -1.86 -4.16 8.45
CA VAL A 70 -1.15 -4.62 9.65
C VAL A 70 -2.12 -4.96 10.78
N LEU A 71 -3.21 -4.19 10.95
CA LEU A 71 -4.25 -4.47 11.95
C LEU A 71 -4.93 -5.82 11.69
N GLU A 72 -5.23 -6.11 10.43
CA GLU A 72 -5.86 -7.35 10.01
C GLU A 72 -4.89 -8.53 10.06
N GLY A 73 -3.71 -8.40 9.45
CA GLY A 73 -2.78 -9.52 9.32
C GLY A 73 -3.41 -10.70 8.59
N ASN A 74 -4.07 -10.44 7.46
CA ASN A 74 -4.77 -11.48 6.70
C ASN A 74 -3.78 -12.54 6.19
N VAL A 75 -4.10 -13.79 6.46
CA VAL A 75 -3.44 -14.98 5.92
C VAL A 75 -4.50 -15.75 5.12
N PRO A 76 -4.39 -15.76 3.78
CA PRO A 76 -5.32 -16.51 2.94
C PRO A 76 -5.12 -18.03 3.15
N LEU A 77 -6.22 -18.77 3.27
CA LEU A 77 -6.22 -20.24 3.45
C LEU A 77 -6.49 -21.00 2.14
N PHE A 78 -5.98 -20.48 1.02
CA PHE A 78 -6.26 -21.02 -0.31
C PHE A 78 -5.83 -22.49 -0.48
N PRO A 79 -6.59 -23.30 -1.23
CA PRO A 79 -7.72 -22.92 -2.08
C PRO A 79 -9.07 -22.83 -1.34
N ILE A 80 -9.08 -23.06 -0.03
CA ILE A 80 -10.28 -22.92 0.79
C ILE A 80 -10.63 -21.42 0.88
N PRO A 81 -11.91 -21.04 0.71
CA PRO A 81 -12.37 -19.64 0.79
C PRO A 81 -12.37 -19.12 2.24
N GLY A 82 -11.27 -19.27 2.97
CA GLY A 82 -11.09 -18.88 4.36
C GLY A 82 -9.94 -17.89 4.55
N ILE A 83 -10.03 -17.08 5.60
CA ILE A 83 -8.99 -16.14 6.02
C ILE A 83 -8.70 -16.39 7.49
N TYR A 84 -7.42 -16.40 7.84
CA TYR A 84 -6.92 -16.37 9.21
C TYR A 84 -6.38 -14.97 9.51
N PHE A 85 -6.75 -14.40 10.67
CA PHE A 85 -6.15 -13.15 11.14
C PHE A 85 -4.98 -13.47 12.08
N SER A 86 -3.78 -13.01 11.73
CA SER A 86 -2.57 -13.19 12.54
C SER A 86 -2.27 -12.04 13.50
N SER A 87 -2.93 -10.89 13.32
CA SER A 87 -2.64 -9.63 14.04
C SER A 87 -3.74 -9.27 15.04
N ILE A 88 -3.99 -7.97 15.29
CA ILE A 88 -4.96 -7.47 16.27
C ILE A 88 -6.37 -8.02 16.01
N MET A 89 -6.75 -8.17 14.75
CA MET A 89 -8.05 -8.75 14.38
C MET A 89 -8.27 -10.20 14.81
N LYS A 90 -7.22 -10.92 15.22
CA LYS A 90 -7.36 -12.28 15.75
C LYS A 90 -8.22 -12.35 17.01
N TRP A 91 -8.28 -11.25 17.77
CA TRP A 91 -9.06 -11.16 19.01
C TRP A 91 -10.52 -10.77 18.78
N PHE A 92 -10.86 -10.32 17.57
CA PHE A 92 -12.18 -9.80 17.23
C PHE A 92 -12.67 -10.31 15.86
N PRO A 93 -12.59 -11.62 15.55
CA PRO A 93 -12.94 -12.16 14.23
C PRO A 93 -14.41 -11.87 13.86
N GLU A 94 -15.30 -11.79 14.84
CA GLU A 94 -16.72 -11.47 14.66
C GLU A 94 -16.97 -10.03 14.19
N LYS A 95 -15.98 -9.13 14.33
CA LYS A 95 -16.08 -7.73 13.88
C LYS A 95 -15.72 -7.56 12.41
N MET A 96 -15.48 -8.65 11.67
CA MET A 96 -15.13 -8.57 10.25
C MET A 96 -16.19 -7.85 9.41
N ASN A 97 -17.48 -7.97 9.78
CA ASN A 97 -18.57 -7.25 9.11
C ASN A 97 -18.44 -5.71 9.18
N ILE A 98 -17.72 -5.18 10.16
CA ILE A 98 -17.41 -3.75 10.30
C ILE A 98 -16.06 -3.42 9.66
N VAL A 99 -15.06 -4.28 9.88
CA VAL A 99 -13.69 -4.04 9.43
C VAL A 99 -13.57 -4.11 7.91
N LEU A 100 -14.27 -5.03 7.25
CA LEU A 100 -14.24 -5.16 5.79
C LEU A 100 -14.71 -3.88 5.08
N PRO A 101 -15.87 -3.27 5.41
CA PRO A 101 -16.25 -1.96 4.85
C PRO A 101 -15.21 -0.86 5.08
N ILE A 102 -14.58 -0.81 6.26
CA ILE A 102 -13.53 0.17 6.58
C ILE A 102 -12.30 -0.06 5.69
N HIS A 103 -11.85 -1.31 5.54
CA HIS A 103 -10.77 -1.67 4.64
C HIS A 103 -11.08 -1.19 3.22
N LEU A 104 -12.25 -1.54 2.69
CA LEU A 104 -12.65 -1.14 1.34
C LEU A 104 -12.69 0.37 1.18
N PHE A 105 -13.20 1.11 2.17
CA PHE A 105 -13.19 2.57 2.17
C PHE A 105 -11.77 3.14 2.09
N ILE A 106 -10.85 2.59 2.88
CA ILE A 106 -9.43 2.99 2.85
C ILE A 106 -8.79 2.64 1.49
N SER A 107 -9.08 1.47 0.93
CA SER A 107 -8.61 1.09 -0.42
C SER A 107 -9.14 2.02 -1.51
N VAL A 108 -10.39 2.49 -1.40
CA VAL A 108 -10.97 3.51 -2.29
C VAL A 108 -10.19 4.80 -2.20
N GLY A 109 -10.00 5.34 -1.00
CA GLY A 109 -9.23 6.57 -0.79
C GLY A 109 -7.78 6.46 -1.29
N HIS A 110 -7.13 5.32 -1.04
CA HIS A 110 -5.77 5.03 -1.50
C HIS A 110 -5.65 5.13 -3.03
N THR A 111 -6.42 4.34 -3.77
CA THR A 111 -6.43 4.39 -5.24
C THR A 111 -6.81 5.76 -5.78
N GLN A 112 -7.85 6.38 -5.23
CA GLN A 112 -8.33 7.67 -5.70
C GLN A 112 -7.25 8.74 -5.55
N SER A 113 -6.53 8.74 -4.43
CA SER A 113 -5.42 9.68 -4.19
C SER A 113 -4.32 9.53 -5.24
N TYR A 114 -3.99 8.30 -5.63
CA TYR A 114 -3.05 7.99 -6.71
C TYR A 114 -3.54 8.50 -8.06
N PHE A 115 -4.80 8.24 -8.39
CA PHE A 115 -5.44 8.67 -9.63
C PHE A 115 -5.42 10.20 -9.74
N LEU A 116 -5.82 10.91 -8.68
CA LEU A 116 -5.83 12.38 -8.66
C LEU A 116 -4.42 12.98 -8.74
N ALA A 117 -3.44 12.39 -8.07
CA ALA A 117 -2.05 12.82 -8.17
C ALA A 117 -1.48 12.63 -9.59
N CYS A 118 -1.86 11.55 -10.28
CA CYS A 118 -1.54 11.36 -11.70
C CYS A 118 -2.24 12.40 -12.57
N LEU A 119 -3.55 12.57 -12.38
CA LEU A 119 -4.38 13.45 -13.20
C LEU A 119 -3.94 14.92 -13.09
N TYR A 120 -3.62 15.38 -11.88
CA TYR A 120 -3.09 16.72 -11.65
C TYR A 120 -1.75 16.94 -12.38
N LYS A 121 -0.86 15.94 -12.36
CA LYS A 121 0.43 16.04 -13.07
C LYS A 121 0.20 16.12 -14.57
N VAL A 122 -0.71 15.29 -15.11
CA VAL A 122 -1.10 15.35 -16.53
C VAL A 122 -1.69 16.69 -16.88
N SER A 123 -2.62 17.23 -16.08
CA SER A 123 -3.25 18.51 -16.40
C SER A 123 -2.24 19.65 -16.44
N TYR A 124 -1.28 19.67 -15.52
CA TYR A 124 -0.24 20.72 -15.45
C TYR A 124 0.85 20.57 -16.51
N ALA A 125 1.09 19.34 -16.96
CA ALA A 125 2.00 18.98 -18.03
C ALA A 125 1.45 19.29 -19.42
N SER A 126 0.15 19.11 -19.58
CA SER A 126 -0.52 19.17 -20.86
C SER A 126 -0.88 20.59 -21.24
N ALA A 127 -0.93 20.88 -22.54
CA ALA A 127 -1.58 22.08 -23.07
C ALA A 127 -3.12 22.06 -22.91
N PHE A 128 -3.70 21.08 -22.18
CA PHE A 128 -5.14 21.02 -21.92
C PHE A 128 -5.55 22.02 -20.82
N ASN A 129 -5.58 23.30 -21.17
CA ASN A 129 -6.00 24.40 -20.29
C ASN A 129 -7.36 24.12 -19.59
N LYS A 130 -8.25 23.33 -20.20
CA LYS A 130 -9.56 22.97 -19.64
C LYS A 130 -9.49 22.05 -18.43
N LEU A 131 -8.51 21.14 -18.37
CA LEU A 131 -8.32 20.24 -17.23
C LEU A 131 -7.67 20.98 -16.06
N GLN A 132 -6.74 21.87 -16.36
CA GLN A 132 -6.04 22.69 -15.36
C GLN A 132 -7.01 23.57 -14.55
N PHE A 133 -8.05 24.13 -15.19
CA PHE A 133 -9.09 24.93 -14.52
C PHE A 133 -9.75 24.25 -13.31
N TRP A 134 -9.86 22.93 -13.32
CA TRP A 134 -10.44 22.15 -12.22
C TRP A 134 -9.50 22.00 -11.02
N PHE A 135 -8.19 22.16 -11.24
CA PHE A 135 -7.14 22.00 -10.24
C PHE A 135 -6.58 23.33 -9.70
N GLU A 136 -6.91 24.46 -10.32
CA GLU A 136 -6.45 25.79 -9.90
C GLU A 136 -7.19 26.33 -8.67
N ASP A 137 -8.48 26.02 -8.55
CA ASP A 137 -9.32 26.46 -7.43
C ASP A 137 -9.35 25.40 -6.33
N PRO A 138 -8.86 25.70 -5.11
CA PRO A 138 -8.83 24.73 -4.02
C PRO A 138 -10.23 24.21 -3.64
N ARG A 139 -11.28 25.03 -3.74
CA ARG A 139 -12.65 24.58 -3.43
C ARG A 139 -13.16 23.58 -4.45
N LYS A 140 -12.83 23.77 -5.73
CA LYS A 140 -13.17 22.79 -6.78
C LYS A 140 -12.39 21.50 -6.60
N LEU A 141 -11.10 21.60 -6.26
CA LEU A 141 -10.29 20.44 -5.98
C LEU A 141 -10.85 19.64 -4.79
N GLU A 142 -11.22 20.31 -3.70
CA GLU A 142 -11.89 19.68 -2.55
C GLU A 142 -13.21 19.02 -2.95
N ALA A 143 -14.04 19.68 -3.77
CA ALA A 143 -15.29 19.12 -4.27
C ALA A 143 -15.07 17.90 -5.17
N ILE A 144 -14.03 17.90 -6.01
CA ILE A 144 -13.68 16.75 -6.86
C ILE A 144 -13.15 15.60 -6.02
N VAL A 145 -12.25 15.88 -5.07
CA VAL A 145 -11.69 14.87 -4.16
C VAL A 145 -12.81 14.26 -3.31
N GLY A 146 -13.63 15.08 -2.66
CA GLY A 146 -14.75 14.61 -1.83
C GLY A 146 -15.83 13.90 -2.65
N GLY A 147 -16.22 14.47 -3.79
CA GLY A 147 -17.25 13.91 -4.66
C GLY A 147 -16.87 12.55 -5.24
N LEU A 148 -15.65 12.41 -5.77
CA LEU A 148 -15.17 11.12 -6.26
C LEU A 148 -15.05 10.09 -5.14
N LEU A 149 -14.59 10.48 -3.95
CA LEU A 149 -14.51 9.58 -2.80
C LEU A 149 -15.91 9.05 -2.46
N ILE A 150 -16.91 9.94 -2.31
CA ILE A 150 -18.28 9.57 -1.98
C ILE A 150 -18.87 8.65 -3.05
N ILE A 151 -18.73 8.98 -4.33
CA ILE A 151 -19.27 8.18 -5.44
C ILE A 151 -18.65 6.77 -5.43
N PHE A 152 -17.31 6.67 -5.41
CA PHE A 152 -16.64 5.38 -5.43
C PHE A 152 -16.88 4.57 -4.17
N SER A 153 -16.89 5.19 -2.99
CA SER A 153 -17.20 4.52 -1.73
C SER A 153 -18.66 4.04 -1.71
N THR A 154 -19.62 4.80 -2.25
CA THR A 154 -21.02 4.35 -2.33
C THR A 154 -21.15 3.11 -3.22
N ILE A 155 -20.47 3.09 -4.37
CA ILE A 155 -20.52 1.97 -5.32
C ILE A 155 -19.81 0.72 -4.75
N ILE A 156 -18.65 0.90 -4.12
CA ILE A 156 -17.78 -0.21 -3.70
C ILE A 156 -18.10 -0.67 -2.28
N VAL A 157 -18.21 0.26 -1.33
CA VAL A 157 -18.41 -0.02 0.11
C VAL A 157 -19.89 -0.19 0.44
N GLY A 158 -20.77 0.56 -0.23
CA GLY A 158 -22.22 0.54 0.00
C GLY A 158 -22.83 -0.86 0.05
N PRO A 159 -22.59 -1.75 -0.93
CA PRO A 159 -23.10 -3.12 -0.90
C PRO A 159 -22.75 -3.88 0.37
N PHE A 160 -21.53 -3.69 0.91
CA PHE A 160 -21.08 -4.37 2.13
C PHE A 160 -21.66 -3.76 3.41
N LEU A 161 -22.01 -2.46 3.41
CA LEU A 161 -22.68 -1.82 4.54
C LEU A 161 -24.13 -2.28 4.69
N PHE A 162 -24.84 -2.49 3.57
CA PHE A 162 -26.21 -2.98 3.58
C PHE A 162 -26.30 -4.51 3.76
N TYR A 163 -25.21 -5.21 3.49
CA TYR A 163 -25.13 -6.66 3.62
C TYR A 163 -24.60 -7.05 5.01
N ASN A 164 -25.48 -7.05 6.01
CA ASN A 164 -25.15 -7.51 7.35
C ASN A 164 -25.12 -9.04 7.40
N TYR A 165 -23.95 -9.62 7.11
CA TYR A 165 -23.75 -11.07 7.20
C TYR A 165 -23.32 -11.49 8.60
N ASP A 166 -23.82 -12.64 9.05
CA ASP A 166 -23.38 -13.27 10.28
C ASP A 166 -22.08 -14.04 10.04
N VAL A 167 -20.97 -13.54 10.61
CA VAL A 167 -19.64 -14.14 10.52
C VAL A 167 -19.62 -15.57 11.08
N LEU A 168 -20.38 -15.83 12.14
CA LEU A 168 -20.45 -17.15 12.77
C LEU A 168 -21.22 -18.13 11.91
N GLN A 169 -22.31 -17.67 11.29
CA GLN A 169 -23.05 -18.48 10.32
C GLN A 169 -22.18 -18.86 9.12
N LEU A 170 -21.44 -17.90 8.56
CA LEU A 170 -20.49 -18.17 7.48
C LEU A 170 -19.39 -19.15 7.87
N ARG A 171 -18.87 -19.03 9.09
CA ARG A 171 -17.89 -19.98 9.63
C ARG A 171 -18.47 -21.39 9.72
N GLN A 172 -19.73 -21.53 10.12
CA GLN A 172 -20.38 -22.84 10.18
C GLN A 172 -20.52 -23.45 8.77
N VAL A 173 -20.96 -22.67 7.79
CA VAL A 173 -21.03 -23.13 6.38
C VAL A 173 -19.67 -23.61 5.89
N LEU A 174 -18.60 -22.88 6.23
CA LEU A 174 -17.24 -23.27 5.87
C LEU A 174 -16.78 -24.58 6.53
N LEU A 175 -17.16 -24.78 7.79
CA LEU A 175 -16.86 -26.01 8.53
C LEU A 175 -17.60 -27.23 7.95
N ASP A 176 -18.86 -27.03 7.56
CA ASP A 176 -19.69 -28.07 6.95
C ASP A 176 -19.14 -28.49 5.57
N GLU A 177 -18.59 -27.54 4.79
CA GLU A 177 -18.02 -27.82 3.46
C GLU A 177 -16.57 -28.36 3.53
N TYR A 178 -15.78 -27.93 4.51
CA TYR A 178 -14.36 -28.29 4.63
C TYR A 178 -14.02 -28.84 6.02
N PRO A 179 -14.22 -30.14 6.26
CA PRO A 179 -13.99 -30.74 7.58
C PRO A 179 -12.55 -30.60 8.11
N LEU A 180 -11.56 -30.48 7.21
CA LEU A 180 -10.17 -30.23 7.56
C LEU A 180 -9.99 -28.94 8.40
N LEU A 181 -10.85 -27.94 8.19
CA LEU A 181 -10.79 -26.70 8.94
C LEU A 181 -11.20 -26.85 10.40
N HIS A 182 -11.94 -27.89 10.78
CA HIS A 182 -12.26 -28.12 12.21
C HIS A 182 -10.97 -28.22 13.04
N GLN A 183 -9.98 -28.96 12.54
CA GLN A 183 -8.70 -29.10 13.23
C GLN A 183 -7.98 -27.76 13.35
N LEU A 184 -7.97 -26.97 12.28
CA LEU A 184 -7.33 -25.65 12.29
C LEU A 184 -8.05 -24.69 13.25
N ILE A 185 -9.37 -24.65 13.23
CA ILE A 185 -10.20 -23.74 14.03
C ILE A 185 -10.04 -23.97 15.53
N VAL A 186 -9.83 -25.23 15.95
CA VAL A 186 -9.54 -25.56 17.35
C VAL A 186 -8.23 -24.91 17.81
N HIS A 187 -7.23 -24.83 16.93
CA HIS A 187 -5.94 -24.20 17.23
C HIS A 187 -5.95 -22.68 16.98
N GLU A 188 -6.72 -22.22 15.99
CA GLU A 188 -6.73 -20.86 15.48
C GLU A 188 -8.18 -20.35 15.37
N PRO A 189 -8.77 -19.88 16.48
CA PRO A 189 -10.19 -19.51 16.52
C PRO A 189 -10.53 -18.26 15.68
N SER A 190 -9.52 -17.52 15.23
CA SER A 190 -9.65 -16.35 14.35
C SER A 190 -9.84 -16.70 12.87
N VAL A 191 -9.86 -17.98 12.51
CA VAL A 191 -10.24 -18.42 11.16
C VAL A 191 -11.71 -18.10 10.93
N ILE A 192 -11.97 -17.33 9.88
CA ILE A 192 -13.30 -17.02 9.39
C ILE A 192 -13.44 -17.44 7.93
N ALA A 193 -14.68 -17.65 7.52
CA ALA A 193 -14.97 -17.72 6.10
C ALA A 193 -14.78 -16.36 5.46
N SER A 194 -14.19 -16.34 4.26
CA SER A 194 -14.12 -15.12 3.48
C SER A 194 -15.53 -14.79 2.99
N PRO A 195 -16.15 -13.70 3.47
CA PRO A 195 -17.47 -13.29 2.99
C PRO A 195 -17.44 -12.89 1.51
N VAL A 196 -16.27 -12.84 0.90
CA VAL A 196 -16.12 -12.61 -0.53
C VAL A 196 -16.13 -13.95 -1.28
N MET A 197 -15.74 -15.06 -0.66
CA MET A 197 -15.49 -16.34 -1.36
C MET A 197 -16.40 -17.50 -0.92
N THR A 198 -17.08 -17.43 0.23
CA THR A 198 -17.90 -18.53 0.80
C THR A 198 -19.37 -18.49 0.40
N PHE A 199 -19.87 -17.39 -0.16
CA PHE A 199 -21.30 -17.29 -0.47
C PHE A 199 -21.70 -18.16 -1.68
N PRO A 200 -22.93 -18.69 -1.67
CA PRO A 200 -23.40 -19.60 -2.69
C PRO A 200 -23.34 -18.96 -4.08
N ARG A 201 -22.99 -19.76 -5.09
CA ARG A 201 -22.90 -19.41 -6.54
C ARG A 201 -24.09 -18.62 -7.10
N ASN A 202 -25.22 -18.58 -6.41
CA ASN A 202 -26.47 -17.96 -6.84
C ASN A 202 -26.72 -16.56 -6.23
N CYS A 203 -25.82 -16.02 -5.39
CA CYS A 203 -25.97 -14.70 -4.81
C CYS A 203 -25.46 -13.62 -5.77
N THR A 204 -26.36 -13.03 -6.57
CA THR A 204 -26.07 -11.98 -7.57
C THR A 204 -25.33 -10.77 -6.98
N ILE A 205 -25.63 -10.40 -5.73
CA ILE A 205 -24.97 -9.28 -5.03
C ILE A 205 -23.51 -9.62 -4.68
N LEU A 206 -23.21 -10.88 -4.33
CA LEU A 206 -21.84 -11.34 -4.10
C LEU A 206 -21.04 -11.40 -5.39
N THR A 207 -21.61 -11.91 -6.48
CA THR A 207 -20.94 -11.89 -7.78
C THR A 207 -20.57 -10.46 -8.16
N VAL A 208 -21.45 -9.49 -7.88
CA VAL A 208 -21.17 -8.05 -8.05
C VAL A 208 -20.07 -7.56 -7.10
N ALA A 209 -20.01 -8.02 -5.84
CA ALA A 209 -18.99 -7.63 -4.87
C ALA A 209 -17.59 -8.24 -5.15
N LEU A 210 -17.53 -9.51 -5.55
CA LEU A 210 -16.33 -10.21 -6.06
C LEU A 210 -15.85 -9.59 -7.36
N THR A 211 -16.79 -9.25 -8.25
CA THR A 211 -16.51 -8.54 -9.49
C THR A 211 -16.04 -7.13 -9.17
N ALA A 212 -16.61 -6.44 -8.16
CA ALA A 212 -16.16 -5.13 -7.75
C ALA A 212 -14.75 -5.17 -7.17
N TYR A 213 -14.44 -6.03 -6.19
CA TYR A 213 -13.09 -6.13 -5.60
C TYR A 213 -12.06 -6.67 -6.62
N GLY A 214 -12.43 -7.72 -7.35
CA GLY A 214 -11.59 -8.38 -8.35
C GLY A 214 -11.39 -7.56 -9.62
N LEU A 215 -12.33 -6.70 -10.03
CA LEU A 215 -12.13 -5.74 -11.12
C LEU A 215 -11.53 -4.43 -10.64
N TYR A 216 -11.74 -4.03 -9.39
CA TYR A 216 -11.26 -2.75 -8.88
C TYR A 216 -9.74 -2.65 -8.95
N ILE A 217 -9.03 -3.69 -8.53
CA ILE A 217 -7.56 -3.71 -8.59
C ILE A 217 -7.05 -3.62 -10.06
N PRO A 218 -7.53 -4.47 -11.00
CA PRO A 218 -7.22 -4.32 -12.42
C PRO A 218 -7.65 -2.99 -13.04
N LEU A 219 -8.84 -2.48 -12.75
CA LEU A 219 -9.33 -1.21 -13.32
C LEU A 219 -8.53 -0.02 -12.81
N THR A 220 -8.16 -0.02 -11.53
CA THR A 220 -7.25 0.95 -10.94
C THR A 220 -5.88 0.91 -11.63
N PHE A 221 -5.37 -0.29 -11.87
CA PHE A 221 -4.11 -0.47 -12.56
C PHE A 221 -4.18 -0.01 -14.01
N ILE A 222 -5.20 -0.44 -14.75
CA ILE A 222 -5.39 -0.10 -16.16
C ILE A 222 -5.60 1.41 -16.30
N SER A 223 -6.41 2.04 -15.45
CA SER A 223 -6.62 3.49 -15.49
C SER A 223 -5.35 4.25 -15.14
N GLY A 224 -4.65 3.88 -14.08
CA GLY A 224 -3.37 4.49 -13.70
C GLY A 224 -2.30 4.34 -14.78
N PHE A 225 -2.19 3.15 -15.37
CA PHE A 225 -1.27 2.85 -16.47
C PHE A 225 -1.65 3.60 -17.75
N SER A 226 -2.94 3.67 -18.09
CA SER A 226 -3.42 4.42 -19.25
C SER A 226 -3.14 5.92 -19.10
N ILE A 227 -3.37 6.49 -17.91
CA ILE A 227 -3.02 7.88 -17.61
C ILE A 227 -1.51 8.09 -17.75
N TYR A 228 -0.70 7.13 -17.28
CA TYR A 228 0.75 7.19 -17.43
C TYR A 228 1.20 7.12 -18.89
N LEU A 229 0.58 6.27 -19.73
CA LEU A 229 0.86 6.22 -21.16
C LEU A 229 0.47 7.52 -21.87
N ILE A 230 -0.67 8.11 -21.50
CA ILE A 230 -1.08 9.44 -21.99
C ILE A 230 -0.02 10.48 -21.60
N PHE A 231 0.48 10.43 -20.35
CA PHE A 231 1.50 11.34 -19.85
C PHE A 231 2.84 11.19 -20.57
N LEU A 232 3.27 9.95 -20.82
CA LEU A 232 4.47 9.62 -21.61
C LEU A 232 4.34 10.14 -23.03
N ARG A 233 3.20 9.88 -23.70
CA ARG A 233 2.94 10.36 -25.05
C ARG A 233 3.01 11.89 -25.11
N GLN A 234 2.39 12.57 -24.15
CA GLN A 234 2.44 14.03 -24.08
C GLN A 234 3.87 14.54 -23.90
N ALA A 235 4.69 13.87 -23.08
CA ALA A 235 6.10 14.20 -22.92
C ALA A 235 6.82 14.33 -24.26
N PHE A 236 6.59 13.37 -25.17
CA PHE A 236 7.21 13.40 -26.49
C PHE A 236 6.64 14.50 -27.40
N LEU A 237 5.34 14.81 -27.30
CA LEU A 237 4.69 15.80 -28.16
C LEU A 237 4.98 17.25 -27.76
N VAL A 238 5.20 17.54 -26.47
CA VAL A 238 5.45 18.90 -25.99
C VAL A 238 6.92 19.33 -26.06
N LYS A 239 7.83 18.43 -26.46
CA LYS A 239 9.27 18.71 -26.54
C LYS A 239 9.56 19.97 -27.37
N ASP A 240 8.89 20.12 -28.50
CA ASP A 240 9.15 21.23 -29.45
C ASP A 240 8.49 22.55 -29.01
N PHE A 241 7.59 22.52 -28.03
CA PHE A 241 6.82 23.68 -27.56
C PHE A 241 7.31 24.21 -26.21
N MET A 242 8.17 23.49 -25.50
CA MET A 242 8.69 23.85 -24.19
C MET A 242 10.16 24.28 -24.26
N ASN A 243 10.55 25.24 -23.43
CA ASN A 243 11.97 25.52 -23.25
C ASN A 243 12.68 24.32 -22.60
N ASP A 244 13.99 24.16 -22.88
CA ASP A 244 14.78 23.01 -22.41
C ASP A 244 14.73 22.80 -20.90
N LYS A 245 14.69 23.89 -20.13
CA LYS A 245 14.67 23.84 -18.66
C LYS A 245 13.34 23.30 -18.13
N THR A 246 12.23 23.75 -18.70
CA THR A 246 10.87 23.30 -18.37
C THR A 246 10.69 21.85 -18.81
N TYR A 247 11.13 21.50 -20.01
CA TYR A 247 11.13 20.14 -20.52
C TYR A 247 11.96 19.20 -19.66
N HIS A 248 13.16 19.61 -19.22
CA HIS A 248 13.97 18.83 -18.29
C HIS A 248 13.27 18.61 -16.95
N ASN A 249 12.70 19.66 -16.34
CA ASN A 249 11.95 19.54 -15.09
C ASN A 249 10.73 18.61 -15.26
N TYR A 250 10.06 18.70 -16.39
CA TYR A 250 8.96 17.82 -16.77
C TYR A 250 9.41 16.36 -16.80
N LEU A 251 10.51 16.04 -17.50
CA LEU A 251 11.04 14.68 -17.58
C LEU A 251 11.44 14.12 -16.21
N VAL A 252 11.97 14.95 -15.30
CA VAL A 252 12.27 14.53 -13.92
C VAL A 252 10.99 14.12 -13.19
N VAL A 253 9.89 14.84 -13.37
CA VAL A 253 8.59 14.49 -12.77
C VAL A 253 8.03 13.20 -13.37
N VAL A 254 8.16 13.02 -14.69
CA VAL A 254 7.80 11.77 -15.39
C VAL A 254 8.58 10.62 -14.80
N HIS A 255 9.90 10.72 -14.75
CA HIS A 255 10.75 9.67 -14.24
C HIS A 255 10.40 9.29 -12.80
N ALA A 256 10.22 10.28 -11.91
CA ALA A 256 9.82 10.03 -10.54
C ALA A 256 8.48 9.29 -10.46
N LYS A 257 7.50 9.64 -11.31
CA LYS A 257 6.20 8.95 -11.32
C LYS A 257 6.27 7.57 -11.96
N SER A 258 7.07 7.37 -13.00
CA SER A 258 7.37 6.06 -13.58
C SER A 258 7.88 5.09 -12.52
N VAL A 259 8.82 5.56 -11.68
CA VAL A 259 9.35 4.77 -10.57
C VAL A 259 8.25 4.46 -9.56
N GLN A 260 7.45 5.45 -9.14
CA GLN A 260 6.35 5.20 -8.19
C GLN A 260 5.36 4.16 -8.72
N ILE A 261 4.95 4.27 -9.99
CA ILE A 261 4.06 3.30 -10.63
C ILE A 261 4.73 1.93 -10.67
N CYS A 262 6.00 1.85 -11.08
CA CYS A 262 6.75 0.59 -11.09
C CYS A 262 6.84 -0.04 -9.69
N SER A 263 7.10 0.76 -8.66
CA SER A 263 7.11 0.31 -7.26
C SER A 263 5.74 -0.23 -6.84
N VAL A 264 4.65 0.46 -7.12
CA VAL A 264 3.30 -0.04 -6.82
C VAL A 264 2.98 -1.30 -7.62
N SER A 265 3.38 -1.36 -8.89
CA SER A 265 3.20 -2.55 -9.73
C SER A 265 3.90 -3.77 -9.13
N LEU A 266 5.18 -3.63 -8.78
CA LEU A 266 6.04 -4.69 -8.29
C LEU A 266 5.71 -5.11 -6.87
N PHE A 267 5.49 -4.14 -5.99
CA PHE A 267 5.31 -4.40 -4.57
C PHE A 267 3.85 -4.62 -4.22
N LEU A 268 2.86 -4.08 -4.94
CA LEU A 268 1.45 -4.23 -4.59
C LEU A 268 0.66 -5.05 -5.61
N PHE A 269 0.65 -4.63 -6.87
CA PHE A 269 -0.24 -5.21 -7.88
C PHE A 269 0.14 -6.65 -8.25
N ILE A 270 1.40 -6.91 -8.59
CA ILE A 270 1.88 -8.25 -8.96
C ILE A 270 1.63 -9.25 -7.81
N PRO A 271 1.94 -8.92 -6.55
CA PRO A 271 1.53 -9.74 -5.41
C PRO A 271 0.05 -10.11 -5.36
N PHE A 272 -0.85 -9.14 -5.50
CA PHE A 272 -2.29 -9.42 -5.51
C PHE A 272 -2.72 -10.21 -6.74
N LEU A 273 -2.11 -9.97 -7.91
CA LEU A 273 -2.37 -10.75 -9.12
C LEU A 273 -1.94 -12.22 -8.93
N ILE A 274 -0.77 -12.46 -8.32
CA ILE A 274 -0.31 -13.81 -7.98
C ILE A 274 -1.33 -14.48 -7.06
N GLN A 275 -1.81 -13.81 -6.01
CA GLN A 275 -2.83 -14.37 -5.12
C GLN A 275 -4.11 -14.73 -5.88
N PHE A 276 -4.58 -13.86 -6.77
CA PHE A 276 -5.77 -14.10 -7.58
C PHE A 276 -5.59 -15.31 -8.51
N ILE A 277 -4.44 -15.41 -9.20
CA ILE A 277 -4.12 -16.55 -10.07
C ILE A 277 -4.06 -17.85 -9.26
N VAL A 278 -3.37 -17.82 -8.12
CA VAL A 278 -3.17 -18.99 -7.26
C VAL A 278 -4.49 -19.49 -6.66
N PHE A 279 -5.36 -18.57 -6.23
CA PHE A 279 -6.72 -18.87 -5.80
C PHE A 279 -7.54 -19.49 -6.94
N SER A 280 -7.54 -18.85 -8.12
CA SER A 280 -8.33 -19.28 -9.28
C SER A 280 -7.88 -20.65 -9.82
N ALA A 281 -6.57 -20.88 -9.87
CA ALA A 281 -5.97 -22.14 -10.32
C ALA A 281 -6.10 -23.27 -9.29
N ARG A 282 -6.54 -22.97 -8.07
CA ARG A 282 -6.68 -23.94 -6.95
C ARG A 282 -5.41 -24.77 -6.75
N LEU A 283 -4.24 -24.12 -6.70
CA LEU A 283 -2.97 -24.83 -6.53
C LEU A 283 -2.90 -25.51 -5.15
N ARG A 284 -2.20 -26.65 -5.06
CA ARG A 284 -2.05 -27.39 -3.79
C ARG A 284 -1.42 -26.54 -2.68
N HIS A 285 -0.35 -25.80 -3.01
CA HIS A 285 0.36 -24.92 -2.06
C HIS A 285 -0.08 -23.46 -2.18
N ALA A 286 -1.38 -23.25 -2.44
CA ALA A 286 -1.90 -21.92 -2.74
C ALA A 286 -1.74 -20.94 -1.57
N SER A 287 -2.03 -21.36 -0.33
CA SER A 287 -1.80 -20.54 0.87
C SER A 287 -0.35 -20.07 0.97
N LEU A 288 0.62 -20.96 0.77
CA LEU A 288 2.05 -20.64 0.87
C LEU A 288 2.44 -19.58 -0.15
N ILE A 289 2.09 -19.79 -1.43
CA ILE A 289 2.45 -18.87 -2.51
C ILE A 289 1.77 -17.51 -2.28
N ALA A 290 0.50 -17.53 -1.87
CA ALA A 290 -0.24 -16.30 -1.57
C ALA A 290 0.39 -15.54 -0.38
N LEU A 291 0.78 -16.23 0.68
CA LEU A 291 1.45 -15.63 1.84
C LEU A 291 2.84 -15.07 1.47
N LEU A 292 3.62 -15.79 0.67
CA LEU A 292 4.91 -15.31 0.14
C LEU A 292 4.73 -14.05 -0.71
N ALA A 293 3.67 -13.98 -1.51
CA ALA A 293 3.34 -12.79 -2.28
C ALA A 293 2.98 -11.60 -1.37
N HIS A 294 2.41 -11.80 -0.18
CA HIS A 294 2.11 -10.70 0.75
C HIS A 294 3.34 -9.99 1.31
N PHE A 295 4.52 -10.64 1.36
CA PHE A 295 5.74 -10.00 1.87
C PHE A 295 6.12 -8.73 1.09
N PRO A 296 6.30 -8.73 -0.24
CA PRO A 296 6.54 -7.49 -0.97
C PRO A 296 5.39 -6.48 -0.82
N ALA A 297 4.14 -6.92 -0.71
CA ALA A 297 2.98 -6.04 -0.48
C ALA A 297 3.07 -5.22 0.80
N SER A 298 3.65 -5.76 1.87
CA SER A 298 3.82 -5.01 3.11
C SER A 298 4.82 -3.85 2.98
N TYR A 299 5.79 -3.94 2.08
CA TYR A 299 6.83 -2.92 1.88
C TYR A 299 6.50 -1.86 0.81
N HIS A 300 5.34 -1.92 0.15
CA HIS A 300 5.05 -1.03 -1.00
C HIS A 300 5.18 0.47 -0.66
N LEU A 301 4.63 0.93 0.47
CA LEU A 301 4.68 2.34 0.88
C LEU A 301 6.09 2.74 1.32
N PHE A 302 6.81 1.87 2.02
CA PHE A 302 8.21 2.12 2.38
C PHE A 302 9.07 2.39 1.14
N VAL A 303 8.95 1.51 0.13
CA VAL A 303 9.65 1.66 -1.15
C VAL A 303 9.20 2.92 -1.89
N GLU A 304 7.91 3.24 -1.87
CA GLU A 304 7.37 4.45 -2.48
C GLU A 304 7.98 5.72 -1.86
N ILE A 305 8.07 5.80 -0.54
CA ILE A 305 8.66 6.96 0.15
C ILE A 305 10.16 7.06 -0.14
N ILE A 306 10.89 5.95 -0.19
CA ILE A 306 12.30 5.95 -0.62
C ILE A 306 12.42 6.48 -2.05
N ALA A 307 11.59 5.99 -2.98
CA ALA A 307 11.57 6.46 -4.36
C ALA A 307 11.27 7.97 -4.42
N LEU A 308 10.34 8.46 -3.59
CA LEU A 308 10.04 9.89 -3.48
C LEU A 308 11.29 10.69 -3.06
N PHE A 309 12.01 10.25 -2.03
CA PHE A 309 13.24 10.92 -1.58
C PHE A 309 14.37 10.85 -2.60
N TYR A 310 14.51 9.73 -3.30
CA TYR A 310 15.61 9.52 -4.23
C TYR A 310 15.41 10.29 -5.55
N PHE A 311 14.20 10.23 -6.13
CA PHE A 311 13.95 10.78 -7.47
C PHE A 311 13.51 12.24 -7.47
N VAL A 312 12.85 12.73 -6.40
CA VAL A 312 12.42 14.12 -6.33
C VAL A 312 13.55 14.99 -5.81
N ARG A 313 14.20 15.71 -6.73
CA ARG A 313 15.39 16.54 -6.47
C ARG A 313 15.32 17.40 -5.19
N PRO A 314 14.29 18.23 -4.94
CA PRO A 314 14.27 19.06 -3.72
C PRO A 314 14.28 18.21 -2.45
N TYR A 315 13.68 17.02 -2.49
CA TYR A 315 13.62 16.11 -1.35
C TYR A 315 14.96 15.39 -1.16
N ARG A 316 15.58 14.95 -2.26
CA ARG A 316 16.94 14.38 -2.27
C ARG A 316 17.96 15.36 -1.72
N GLU A 317 17.96 16.60 -2.20
CA GLU A 317 18.89 17.63 -1.74
C GLU A 317 18.71 17.95 -0.26
N PHE A 318 17.47 18.04 0.21
CA PHE A 318 17.18 18.22 1.63
C PHE A 318 17.70 17.05 2.47
N PHE A 319 17.45 15.82 2.02
CA PHE A 319 17.88 14.61 2.70
C PHE A 319 19.41 14.52 2.77
N MET A 320 20.10 14.71 1.63
CA MET A 320 21.56 14.69 1.56
C MET A 320 22.22 15.80 2.39
N LYS A 321 21.64 17.01 2.41
CA LYS A 321 22.13 18.11 3.27
C LYS A 321 21.97 17.78 4.75
N THR A 322 20.83 17.21 5.14
CA THR A 322 20.56 16.81 6.52
C THR A 322 21.51 15.70 6.98
N MET A 323 21.67 14.66 6.16
CA MET A 323 22.61 13.56 6.43
C MET A 323 24.07 14.04 6.45
N GLY A 324 24.44 14.95 5.56
CA GLY A 324 25.78 15.57 5.56
C GLY A 324 26.06 16.36 6.83
N LYS A 325 25.10 17.15 7.33
CA LYS A 325 25.21 17.87 8.60
C LYS A 325 25.34 16.92 9.80
N ILE A 326 24.58 15.81 9.81
CA ILE A 326 24.67 14.79 10.87
C ILE A 326 26.05 14.14 10.84
N ARG A 327 26.54 13.74 9.66
CA ARG A 327 27.88 13.14 9.49
C ARG A 327 28.98 14.05 10.03
N MET A 328 28.95 15.34 9.67
CA MET A 328 29.94 16.30 10.18
C MET A 328 29.89 16.42 11.71
N LYS A 329 28.68 16.51 12.31
CA LYS A 329 28.53 16.58 13.77
C LYS A 329 29.05 15.35 14.50
N VAL A 330 28.86 14.15 13.95
CA VAL A 330 29.36 12.90 14.53
C VAL A 330 30.89 12.85 14.48
N THR A 331 31.50 13.25 13.36
CA THR A 331 32.96 13.30 13.22
C THR A 331 33.59 14.30 14.20
N THR A 332 33.06 15.52 14.31
CA THR A 332 33.62 16.52 15.25
C THR A 332 33.49 16.09 16.71
N LYS A 333 32.40 15.40 17.08
CA LYS A 333 32.24 14.87 18.44
C LYS A 333 33.24 13.75 18.75
N SER A 334 33.46 12.84 17.80
CA SER A 334 34.45 11.76 17.93
C SER A 334 35.88 12.28 18.04
N GLU A 335 36.23 13.37 17.34
CA GLU A 335 37.55 14.01 17.44
C GLU A 335 37.74 14.74 18.77
N SER A 336 36.68 15.37 19.30
CA SER A 336 36.76 16.01 20.62
C SER A 336 36.86 15.00 21.77
N GLU A 337 36.25 13.82 21.64
CA GLU A 337 36.32 12.75 22.65
C GLU A 337 37.66 11.98 22.57
N SER A 338 38.25 11.81 21.39
CA SER A 338 39.58 11.19 21.25
C SER A 338 40.71 12.10 21.76
N GLN A 339 40.54 13.42 21.70
CA GLN A 339 41.48 14.38 22.31
C GLN A 339 41.36 14.48 23.84
N GLN A 340 40.30 13.93 24.44
CA GLN A 340 40.09 13.90 25.90
C GLN A 340 40.45 12.57 26.56
N MET A 341 40.93 11.55 25.82
CA MET A 341 41.51 10.37 26.47
C MET A 341 42.79 10.80 27.21
N PRO A 342 42.82 10.71 28.56
CA PRO A 342 44.02 11.02 29.31
C PRO A 342 45.10 10.06 28.83
N THR A 343 46.21 10.62 28.34
CA THR A 343 47.44 9.87 28.09
C THR A 343 47.81 9.19 29.40
N LEU A 344 47.47 7.91 29.51
CA LEU A 344 47.97 7.03 30.56
C LEU A 344 49.50 7.11 30.44
N LYS A 345 50.10 7.92 31.32
CA LYS A 345 51.55 7.91 31.50
C LYS A 345 51.93 6.48 31.83
N PRO A 346 52.85 5.85 31.09
CA PRO A 346 53.36 4.55 31.47
C PRO A 346 54.05 4.72 32.82
N THR A 347 53.42 4.19 33.87
CA THR A 347 54.07 3.99 35.17
C THR A 347 55.14 2.92 34.94
N LEU A 348 56.37 3.38 34.68
CA LEU A 348 57.56 2.55 34.79
C LEU A 348 57.70 2.19 36.28
N GLU A 349 57.24 0.98 36.63
CA GLU A 349 57.58 0.35 37.90
C GLU A 349 59.08 0.02 37.87
N SER A 350 59.86 0.83 38.56
CA SER A 350 61.20 0.48 38.99
C SER A 350 61.11 -0.27 40.32
N SER A 351 61.32 -1.58 40.28
CA SER A 351 61.79 -2.38 41.42
C SER A 351 62.42 -3.67 40.93
#